data_AF-A0AAX6EGJ8-F1
#
_entry.id   AF-A0AAX6EGJ8-F1
#
_cell.length_a   1.000
_cell.length_b   1.000
_cell.length_c   1.000
_cell.angle_alpha   90.00
_cell.angle_beta   90.00
_cell.angle_gamma   90.00
#
_symmetry.space_group_name_H-M   'P 1'
#
loop_
_entity.id
_entity.type
_entity.pdbx_description
1 polymer ?
#
loop_
_entity_poly.entity_id
_entity_poly.type
_entity_poly.pdbx_seq_one_letter_code
_entity_poly.pdbx_strand_id
1 'polypeptide(L)'
;MYNGIGLQTARGSGTSGYVQANKFFVRPRSNTNAAPSGDPYSAGSGGGGVREADKDILEHDRKRQIQLRLLVLQETLADHGYTESEISAKLDEARRSIETQQSAAAAANVSSKRYNLDLYDITSGGNSAIRRNRGMA
;
A
#
# COMPACT_ATOMS: atom_id res chain seq x y z
N MET A 1 -32.50 9.72 30.45
CA MET A 1 -31.97 9.61 29.07
C MET A 1 -31.49 10.96 28.60
N TYR A 2 -30.32 11.01 27.96
CA TYR A 2 -29.75 12.22 27.37
C TYR A 2 -29.34 11.90 25.93
N ASN A 3 -29.74 12.72 24.96
CA ASN A 3 -29.52 12.47 23.52
C ASN A 3 -30.00 11.09 23.04
N GLY A 4 -31.06 10.53 23.64
CA GLY A 4 -31.56 9.19 23.31
C GLY A 4 -30.67 8.03 23.74
N ILE A 5 -29.60 8.28 24.52
CA ILE A 5 -28.62 7.29 24.97
C ILE A 5 -28.75 7.09 26.49
N GLY A 6 -28.56 5.84 26.94
CA GLY A 6 -28.56 5.46 28.35
C GLY A 6 -29.91 4.95 28.86
N LEU A 7 -30.02 4.84 30.19
CA LEU A 7 -31.22 4.33 30.86
C LEU A 7 -32.29 5.42 31.05
N GLN A 8 -33.56 5.00 31.04
CA GLN A 8 -34.70 5.86 31.38
C GLN A 8 -34.67 6.26 32.87
N THR A 9 -34.42 5.29 33.73
CA THR A 9 -34.18 5.47 35.16
C THR A 9 -33.11 4.49 35.63
N ALA A 10 -32.26 4.91 36.58
CA ALA A 10 -31.28 4.01 37.21
C ALA A 10 -31.96 3.02 38.18
N ARG A 11 -33.18 3.31 38.64
CA ARG A 11 -33.94 2.45 39.55
C ARG A 11 -34.33 1.15 38.85
N GLY A 12 -34.05 0.01 39.49
CA GLY A 12 -34.32 -1.32 38.92
C GLY A 12 -33.25 -1.85 37.97
N SER A 13 -32.26 -1.03 37.58
CA SER A 13 -31.12 -1.49 36.76
C SER A 13 -30.03 -2.19 37.58
N GLY A 14 -30.01 -2.02 38.90
CA GLY A 14 -28.95 -2.57 39.77
C GLY A 14 -27.57 -1.92 39.58
N THR A 15 -27.49 -0.76 38.89
CA THR A 15 -26.25 0.00 38.65
C THR A 15 -26.46 1.49 38.94
N SER A 16 -25.39 2.29 38.91
CA SER A 16 -25.47 3.74 39.11
C SER A 16 -26.09 4.52 37.95
N GLY A 17 -26.30 3.88 36.79
CA GLY A 17 -26.82 4.54 35.58
C GLY A 17 -25.83 5.49 34.89
N TYR A 18 -24.54 5.40 35.22
CA TYR A 18 -23.50 6.22 34.59
C TYR A 18 -23.20 5.75 33.15
N VAL A 19 -23.19 6.68 32.21
CA VAL A 19 -23.03 6.41 30.77
C VAL A 19 -21.74 7.08 30.28
N GLN A 20 -20.85 6.30 29.65
CA GLN A 20 -19.61 6.79 29.04
C GLN A 20 -19.70 6.76 27.52
N ALA A 21 -19.02 7.69 26.86
CA ALA A 21 -18.82 7.63 25.41
C ALA A 21 -17.82 6.52 25.06
N ASN A 22 -18.09 5.78 23.99
CA ASN A 22 -17.15 4.80 23.46
C ASN A 22 -16.00 5.51 22.72
N LYS A 23 -14.78 5.41 23.25
CA LYS A 23 -13.57 6.03 22.67
C LYS A 23 -13.05 5.32 21.41
N PHE A 24 -13.40 4.05 21.23
CA PHE A 24 -13.00 3.25 20.07
C PHE A 24 -14.05 3.27 18.95
N PHE A 25 -15.17 3.99 19.15
CA PHE A 25 -16.19 4.09 18.14
C PHE A 25 -15.69 4.95 16.96
N VAL A 26 -15.36 4.28 15.86
CA VAL A 26 -15.03 4.94 14.59
C VAL A 26 -16.33 5.36 13.94
N ARG A 27 -16.57 6.67 13.83
CA ARG A 27 -17.75 7.21 13.14
C ARG A 27 -17.71 6.77 11.67
N PRO A 28 -18.72 6.04 11.16
CA PRO A 28 -18.82 5.79 9.72
C PRO A 28 -18.95 7.14 9.00
N ARG A 29 -18.21 7.30 7.92
CA ARG A 29 -18.29 8.51 7.09
C ARG A 29 -19.71 8.55 6.51
N SER A 30 -20.41 9.67 6.74
CA SER A 30 -21.72 9.88 6.13
C SER A 30 -21.53 9.94 4.63
N ASN A 31 -21.91 8.88 3.93
CA ASN A 31 -22.01 8.87 2.48
C ASN A 31 -23.23 9.71 2.10
N THR A 32 -23.07 11.04 2.08
CA THR A 32 -24.08 11.97 1.55
C THR A 32 -24.23 11.90 0.03
N ASN A 33 -23.70 10.86 -0.61
CA ASN A 33 -23.99 10.53 -2.00
C ASN A 33 -24.42 9.05 -2.05
N ALA A 34 -25.70 8.83 -2.38
CA ALA A 34 -26.26 7.56 -2.83
C ALA A 34 -25.36 6.97 -3.95
N ALA A 35 -25.21 5.66 -4.15
CA ALA A 35 -26.21 4.60 -4.16
C ALA A 35 -25.52 3.19 -4.05
N PRO A 36 -26.16 2.08 -4.48
CA PRO A 36 -26.72 1.03 -3.64
C PRO A 36 -25.85 -0.23 -3.55
N SER A 37 -26.21 -1.12 -2.62
CA SER A 37 -25.92 -2.57 -2.62
C SER A 37 -24.77 -3.05 -3.49
N GLY A 38 -23.57 -3.05 -2.93
CA GLY A 38 -22.41 -3.71 -3.50
C GLY A 38 -21.51 -4.13 -2.35
N ASP A 39 -21.50 -5.43 -2.08
CA ASP A 39 -20.43 -6.19 -1.42
C ASP A 39 -19.49 -5.41 -0.46
N PRO A 40 -19.50 -5.69 0.86
CA PRO A 40 -18.54 -5.08 1.79
C PRO A 40 -17.07 -5.39 1.47
N TYR A 41 -16.79 -6.33 0.56
CA TYR A 41 -15.45 -6.60 0.03
C TYR A 41 -15.08 -5.80 -1.23
N SER A 42 -16.04 -5.13 -1.88
CA SER A 42 -15.77 -4.30 -3.07
C SER A 42 -15.37 -2.85 -2.72
N ALA A 43 -15.57 -2.43 -1.47
CA ALA A 43 -15.20 -1.10 -0.98
C ALA A 43 -13.72 -0.95 -0.55
N GLY A 44 -12.83 -1.82 -1.03
CA GLY A 44 -11.38 -1.74 -0.76
C GLY A 44 -10.65 -0.56 -1.43
N SER A 45 -11.36 0.28 -2.19
CA SER A 45 -10.79 1.44 -2.90
C SER A 45 -11.66 2.70 -2.73
N GLY A 46 -12.17 2.92 -1.53
CA GLY A 46 -12.98 4.09 -1.17
C GLY A 46 -12.16 5.22 -0.56
N GLY A 47 -11.48 6.02 -1.39
CA GLY A 47 -11.30 7.46 -1.18
C GLY A 47 -10.59 7.98 0.09
N GLY A 48 -9.85 7.16 0.82
CA GLY A 48 -8.74 7.60 1.65
C GLY A 48 -7.48 7.25 0.89
N GLY A 49 -6.69 8.24 0.44
CA GLY A 49 -5.44 7.96 -0.26
C GLY A 49 -4.66 6.91 0.53
N VAL A 50 -4.42 5.76 -0.11
CA VAL A 50 -3.60 4.68 0.47
C VAL A 50 -2.31 5.37 0.86
N ARG A 51 -2.07 5.53 2.16
CA ARG A 51 -0.78 6.05 2.63
C ARG A 51 0.27 5.14 2.02
N GLU A 52 1.23 5.74 1.32
CA GLU A 52 2.34 4.96 0.77
C GLU A 52 2.94 4.16 1.92
N ALA A 53 3.20 2.88 1.69
CA ALA A 53 3.76 2.01 2.71
C ALA A 53 5.10 2.58 3.20
N ASP A 54 5.37 2.46 4.49
CA ASP A 54 6.60 2.98 5.10
C ASP A 54 7.82 2.40 4.39
N LYS A 55 8.74 3.28 3.99
CA LYS A 55 9.92 2.90 3.21
C LYS A 55 10.78 1.88 3.94
N ASP A 56 10.91 2.02 5.26
CA ASP A 56 11.68 1.13 6.11
C ASP A 56 11.11 -0.30 6.10
N ILE A 57 9.77 -0.42 6.12
CA ILE A 57 9.08 -1.72 6.04
C ILE A 57 9.32 -2.36 4.67
N LEU A 58 9.18 -1.58 3.59
CA LEU A 58 9.42 -2.07 2.23
C LEU A 58 10.87 -2.53 2.03
N GLU A 59 11.84 -1.80 2.57
CA GLU A 59 13.25 -2.19 2.51
C GLU A 59 13.54 -3.44 3.33
N HIS A 60 12.94 -3.56 4.52
CA HIS A 60 13.06 -4.74 5.35
C HIS A 60 12.49 -5.98 4.65
N ASP A 61 11.31 -5.85 4.04
CA ASP A 61 10.69 -6.95 3.27
C ASP A 61 11.54 -7.36 2.07
N ARG A 62 12.14 -6.39 1.35
CA ARG A 62 13.09 -6.69 0.27
C ARG A 62 14.29 -7.51 0.77
N LYS A 63 14.93 -7.08 1.86
CA LYS A 63 16.06 -7.80 2.48
C LYS A 63 15.64 -9.20 2.94
N ARG A 64 14.47 -9.32 3.58
CA ARG A 64 13.89 -10.60 4.02
C ARG A 64 13.68 -11.55 2.84
N GLN A 65 13.14 -11.06 1.72
CA GLN A 65 12.94 -11.87 0.52
C GLN A 65 14.27 -12.40 -0.07
N ILE A 66 15.33 -11.59 -0.06
CA ILE A 66 16.67 -12.03 -0.49
C ILE A 66 17.15 -13.16 0.42
N GLN A 67 17.11 -12.97 1.74
CA GLN A 67 17.58 -13.95 2.72
C GLN A 67 16.80 -15.27 2.65
N LEU A 68 15.48 -15.21 2.48
CA LEU A 68 14.66 -16.41 2.31
C LEU A 68 15.06 -17.21 1.06
N ARG A 69 15.30 -16.54 -0.07
CA ARG A 69 15.74 -17.21 -1.30
C ARG A 69 17.11 -17.86 -1.12
N LEU A 70 18.05 -17.19 -0.45
CA LEU A 70 19.37 -17.75 -0.15
C LEU A 70 19.27 -18.95 0.80
N LEU A 71 18.41 -18.90 1.81
CA LEU A 71 18.20 -20.00 2.74
C LEU A 71 17.65 -21.24 2.03
N VAL A 72 16.63 -21.06 1.18
CA VAL A 72 16.09 -22.17 0.37
C VAL A 72 17.17 -22.73 -0.56
N LEU A 73 17.99 -21.88 -1.18
CA LEU A 73 19.09 -22.33 -2.05
C LEU A 73 20.14 -23.10 -1.25
N GLN A 74 20.49 -22.65 -0.05
CA GLN A 74 21.40 -23.35 0.84
C GLN A 74 20.87 -24.75 1.21
N GLU A 75 19.61 -24.85 1.61
CA GLU A 75 18.95 -26.11 1.97
C GLU A 75 18.94 -27.07 0.78
N THR A 76 18.54 -26.61 -0.41
CA THR A 76 18.54 -27.45 -1.61
C THR A 76 19.95 -27.94 -1.99
N LEU A 77 20.98 -27.10 -1.87
CA LEU A 77 22.35 -27.53 -2.15
C LEU A 77 22.89 -28.49 -1.09
N ALA A 78 22.50 -28.32 0.18
CA ALA A 78 22.84 -29.25 1.24
C ALA A 78 22.20 -30.63 0.99
N ASP A 79 20.92 -30.67 0.59
CA ASP A 79 20.22 -31.90 0.22
C ASP A 79 20.86 -32.63 -0.97
N HIS A 80 21.43 -31.87 -1.91
CA HIS A 80 22.18 -32.41 -3.03
C HIS A 80 23.60 -32.90 -2.68
N GLY A 81 24.04 -32.72 -1.43
CA GLY A 81 25.33 -33.22 -0.94
C GLY A 81 26.55 -32.37 -1.37
N TYR A 82 26.35 -31.09 -1.69
CA TYR A 82 27.46 -30.18 -1.96
C TYR A 82 28.28 -29.89 -0.70
N THR A 83 29.57 -29.61 -0.88
CA THR A 83 30.45 -29.21 0.23
C THR A 83 30.19 -27.76 0.67
N GLU A 84 30.43 -27.44 1.94
CA GLU A 84 30.19 -26.08 2.48
C GLU A 84 30.91 -24.97 1.67
N SER A 85 32.10 -25.26 1.15
CA SER A 85 32.86 -24.33 0.30
C SER A 85 32.20 -24.05 -1.05
N GLU A 86 31.57 -25.06 -1.66
CA GLU A 86 30.85 -24.90 -2.93
C GLU A 86 29.52 -24.19 -2.71
N ILE A 87 28.87 -24.46 -1.57
CA ILE A 87 27.63 -23.80 -1.16
C ILE A 87 27.88 -22.30 -0.95
N SER A 88 28.96 -21.91 -0.25
CA SER A 88 29.27 -20.49 -0.03
C SER A 88 29.53 -19.74 -1.33
N ALA A 89 30.28 -20.34 -2.27
CA ALA A 89 30.55 -19.72 -3.57
C ALA A 89 29.25 -19.51 -4.38
N LYS A 90 28.38 -20.52 -4.42
CA LYS A 90 27.08 -20.43 -5.11
C LYS A 90 26.13 -19.44 -4.44
N LEU A 91 26.16 -19.30 -3.12
CA LEU A 91 25.35 -18.32 -2.38
C LEU A 91 25.78 -16.88 -2.69
N ASP A 92 27.09 -16.62 -2.80
CA ASP A 92 27.61 -15.30 -3.16
C ASP A 92 27.21 -14.89 -4.59
N GLU A 93 27.27 -15.84 -5.53
CA GLU A 93 26.79 -15.65 -6.90
C GLU A 93 25.26 -15.43 -6.94
N ALA A 94 24.50 -16.25 -6.22
CA ALA A 94 23.06 -16.12 -6.11
C ALA A 94 22.65 -14.77 -5.49
N ARG A 95 23.38 -14.29 -4.49
CA ARG A 95 23.13 -12.99 -3.88
C ARG A 95 23.29 -11.85 -4.88
N ARG A 96 24.40 -11.82 -5.64
CA ARG A 96 24.64 -10.80 -6.67
C ARG A 96 23.57 -10.83 -7.76
N SER A 97 23.16 -12.03 -8.20
CA SER A 97 22.11 -12.17 -9.21
C SER A 97 20.73 -11.71 -8.71
N ILE A 98 20.36 -11.99 -7.46
CA ILE A 98 19.09 -11.54 -6.89
C ILE A 98 19.08 -10.02 -6.70
N GLU A 99 20.17 -9.42 -6.23
CA GLU A 99 20.30 -7.96 -6.05
C GLU A 99 20.19 -7.21 -7.40
N THR A 100 20.82 -7.75 -8.46
CA THR A 100 20.71 -7.19 -9.82
C THR A 100 19.30 -7.33 -10.40
N GLN A 101 18.64 -8.48 -10.21
CA GLN A 101 17.24 -8.67 -10.62
C GLN A 101 16.29 -7.73 -9.87
N GLN A 102 16.46 -7.56 -8.56
CA GLN A 102 15.60 -6.66 -7.77
C GLN A 102 15.82 -5.19 -8.12
N SER A 103 17.06 -4.76 -8.39
CA SER A 103 17.33 -3.39 -8.85
C SER A 103 16.77 -3.13 -10.24
N ALA A 104 16.87 -4.08 -11.17
CA ALA A 104 16.24 -4.00 -12.48
C ALA A 104 14.71 -3.95 -12.39
N ALA A 105 14.10 -4.78 -11.55
CA ALA A 105 12.66 -4.76 -11.30
C ALA A 105 12.19 -3.44 -10.66
N ALA A 106 12.98 -2.88 -9.73
CA ALA A 106 12.70 -1.57 -9.15
C ALA A 106 12.76 -0.46 -10.21
N ALA A 107 13.76 -0.48 -11.10
CA ALA A 107 13.87 0.47 -12.20
C ALA A 107 12.68 0.40 -13.19
N ALA A 108 12.23 -0.81 -13.52
CA ALA A 108 11.06 -1.03 -14.38
C ALA A 108 9.75 -0.50 -13.74
N ASN A 109 9.60 -0.67 -12.42
CA ASN A 109 8.44 -0.15 -11.68
C ASN A 109 8.43 1.39 -11.61
N VAL A 110 9.59 2.03 -11.48
CA VAL A 110 9.69 3.50 -11.53
C VAL A 110 9.39 4.02 -12.93
N SER A 111 9.87 3.32 -13.97
CA SER A 111 9.64 3.66 -15.38
C SER A 111 8.15 3.60 -15.74
N SER A 112 7.46 2.50 -15.42
CA SER A 112 6.02 2.35 -15.65
C SER A 112 5.15 3.37 -14.90
N LYS A 113 5.56 3.80 -13.71
CA LYS A 113 4.85 4.83 -12.94
C LYS A 113 5.02 6.23 -13.54
N ARG A 114 6.15 6.51 -14.20
CA ARG A 114 6.38 7.76 -14.96
C ARG A 114 5.51 7.82 -16.21
N TYR A 115 5.48 6.76 -17.01
CA TYR A 115 4.66 6.73 -18.24
C TYR A 115 3.15 6.81 -17.98
N ASN A 116 2.66 6.33 -16.83
CA ASN A 116 1.24 6.46 -16.48
C ASN A 116 0.86 7.87 -16.00
N LEU A 117 1.81 8.70 -15.55
CA LEU A 117 1.54 10.08 -15.14
C LEU A 117 1.44 11.02 -16.36
N ASP A 118 2.29 10.80 -17.37
CA ASP A 118 2.35 11.64 -18.58
C ASP A 118 1.11 11.47 -19.50
N LEU A 119 0.30 10.42 -19.30
CA LEU A 119 -0.86 10.12 -20.15
C LEU A 119 -2.17 10.84 -19.72
N TYR A 120 -2.19 11.49 -18.55
CA TYR A 120 -3.41 12.16 -18.03
C TYR A 120 -3.45 13.68 -18.19
N ASP A 121 -2.38 14.34 -18.64
CA ASP A 121 -2.34 15.80 -18.79
C ASP A 121 -2.78 16.33 -20.18
N ILE A 122 -3.27 15.46 -21.08
CA ILE A 122 -3.68 15.87 -22.44
C ILE A 122 -5.20 16.15 -22.58
N THR A 123 -6.03 15.82 -21.58
CA THR A 123 -7.51 15.88 -21.73
C THR A 123 -8.27 16.73 -20.69
N SER A 124 -7.63 17.74 -20.11
CA SER A 124 -8.35 18.80 -19.38
C SER A 124 -7.61 20.14 -19.42
N GLY A 125 -7.82 20.91 -20.48
CA GLY A 125 -7.23 22.24 -20.59
C GLY A 125 -7.57 22.93 -21.90
N GLY A 126 -8.81 23.39 -22.02
CA GLY A 126 -9.18 24.31 -23.09
C GLY A 126 -8.37 25.62 -23.01
N ASN A 127 -7.97 26.09 -24.19
CA ASN A 127 -7.79 27.50 -24.56
C ASN A 127 -6.66 28.30 -23.88
N SER A 128 -5.48 28.33 -24.53
CA SER A 128 -4.48 29.39 -24.35
C SER A 128 -3.85 29.79 -25.69
N ALA A 129 -4.46 30.79 -26.31
CA ALA A 129 -3.88 31.81 -27.18
C ALA A 129 -2.60 31.46 -27.98
N ILE A 130 -2.80 31.09 -29.25
CA ILE A 130 -1.81 31.22 -30.33
C ILE A 130 -1.54 32.72 -30.55
N ARG A 131 -0.54 33.28 -29.86
CA ARG A 131 0.07 34.56 -30.28
C ARG A 131 1.04 34.28 -31.42
N ARG A 132 0.55 34.50 -32.64
CA ARG A 132 1.34 34.61 -33.87
C ARG A 132 2.44 35.65 -33.68
N ASN A 133 3.70 35.25 -33.76
CA ASN A 133 4.80 36.17 -34.05
C ASN A 133 5.42 35.74 -35.38
N ARG A 134 4.86 36.25 -36.47
CA ARG A 134 5.42 36.15 -37.81
C ARG A 134 6.14 37.46 -38.08
N GLY A 135 7.44 37.48 -37.86
CA GLY A 135 8.31 38.54 -38.39
C GLY A 135 8.32 38.44 -39.91
N MET A 136 7.90 39.53 -40.57
CA MET A 136 8.16 39.86 -41.98
C MET A 136 8.00 41.39 -42.10
N ALA A 137 9.12 42.09 -41.97
CA ALA A 137 9.49 43.34 -42.64
C ALA A 137 10.95 43.63 -42.27
#